data_AF-A0A945XVW7-F1
#
_entry.id   AF-A0A945XVW7-F1
#
_cell.length_a   1.000
_cell.length_b   1.000
_cell.length_c   1.000
_cell.angle_alpha   90.00
_cell.angle_beta   90.00
_cell.angle_gamma   90.00
#
_symmetry.space_group_name_H-M   'P 1'
#
loop_
_entity.id
_entity.type
_entity.pdbx_description
1 polymer ?
#
loop_
_entity_poly.entity_id
_entity_poly.type
_entity_poly.pdbx_seq_one_letter_code
_entity_poly.pdbx_strand_id
1 'polypeptide(L)'
;AQPIEMERIETLDFVEIASEDARTTILPMGLPFHRKTGPRMIDSLLVAEGETERKFQFAIAVDQNYPLQSARDVLNPVVPIRTENGPPRAGQTGWFYHIDSRCVQVSRILGLMAEPRTVESEDDGMSDEVESDSRRPIELTQAEAPAGAGFALRLQETEGQYSNVNVEFFRSPTSARLRDFRGQTIVVLPIEGDGVRIDLSPFTIADLEVRFD
;
A
#
# COMPACT_ATOMS: atom_id res chain seq x y z
N ALA A 1 -42.80 -3.03 14.40
CA ALA A 1 -41.70 -3.17 13.42
C ALA A 1 -40.72 -4.17 13.99
N GLN A 2 -40.38 -5.24 13.26
CA GLN A 2 -39.28 -6.12 13.70
C GLN A 2 -37.97 -5.33 13.65
N PRO A 3 -37.05 -5.54 14.60
CA PRO A 3 -35.73 -4.93 14.54
C PRO A 3 -35.03 -5.48 13.29
N ILE A 4 -34.84 -4.64 12.29
CA ILE A 4 -33.95 -4.94 11.17
C ILE A 4 -32.56 -4.79 11.75
N GLU A 5 -31.79 -5.88 11.76
CA GLU A 5 -30.38 -5.84 12.10
C GLU A 5 -29.69 -4.96 11.05
N MET A 6 -29.23 -3.78 11.49
CA MET A 6 -28.61 -2.78 10.64
C MET A 6 -27.10 -2.94 10.75
N GLU A 7 -26.46 -3.35 9.66
CA GLU A 7 -25.02 -3.46 9.60
C GLU A 7 -24.44 -2.15 9.07
N ARG A 8 -23.58 -1.52 9.87
CA ARG A 8 -22.85 -0.29 9.50
C ARG A 8 -21.57 -0.68 8.78
N ILE A 9 -21.35 -0.08 7.61
CA ILE A 9 -20.18 -0.31 6.76
C ILE A 9 -19.47 1.02 6.58
N GLU A 10 -18.17 1.05 6.88
CA GLU A 10 -17.32 2.23 6.72
C GLU A 10 -16.19 1.90 5.75
N THR A 11 -16.22 2.53 4.57
CA THR A 11 -15.23 2.31 3.51
C THR A 11 -15.28 3.45 2.52
N LEU A 12 -14.12 3.88 2.02
CA LEU A 12 -14.02 4.86 0.94
C LEU A 12 -13.88 4.21 -0.44
N ASP A 13 -13.45 2.95 -0.46
CA ASP A 13 -12.96 2.29 -1.66
C ASP A 13 -14.10 1.59 -2.41
N PHE A 14 -14.74 0.60 -1.78
CA PHE A 14 -15.82 -0.18 -2.39
C PHE A 14 -16.67 -0.94 -1.37
N VAL A 15 -17.87 -1.34 -1.80
CA VAL A 15 -18.70 -2.36 -1.16
C VAL A 15 -19.00 -3.44 -2.19
N GLU A 16 -18.62 -4.69 -1.89
CA GLU A 16 -18.84 -5.82 -2.79
C GLU A 16 -20.02 -6.68 -2.33
N ILE A 17 -20.86 -7.06 -3.29
CA ILE A 17 -21.95 -8.02 -3.14
C ILE A 17 -21.58 -9.22 -4.00
N ALA A 18 -21.18 -10.32 -3.36
CA ALA A 18 -20.74 -11.55 -4.02
C ALA A 18 -21.67 -12.72 -3.72
N SER A 19 -22.01 -13.49 -4.76
CA SER A 19 -22.53 -14.86 -4.68
C SER A 19 -21.44 -15.86 -5.07
N GLU A 20 -21.78 -17.14 -5.20
CA GLU A 20 -20.85 -18.16 -5.71
C GLU A 20 -20.44 -17.89 -7.18
N ASP A 21 -21.31 -17.27 -7.97
CA ASP A 21 -21.20 -17.15 -9.43
C ASP A 21 -21.15 -15.71 -9.96
N ALA A 22 -21.52 -14.71 -9.17
CA ALA A 22 -21.61 -13.32 -9.61
C ALA A 22 -21.06 -12.34 -8.57
N ARG A 23 -20.49 -11.24 -9.05
CA ARG A 23 -20.00 -10.15 -8.19
C ARG A 23 -20.49 -8.81 -8.70
N THR A 24 -21.05 -8.01 -7.80
CA THR A 24 -21.38 -6.62 -8.06
C THR A 24 -20.67 -5.74 -7.03
N THR A 25 -19.80 -4.88 -7.51
CA THR A 25 -19.05 -3.94 -6.68
C THR A 25 -19.61 -2.54 -6.85
N ILE A 26 -19.98 -1.91 -5.73
CA ILE A 26 -20.36 -0.51 -5.65
C ILE A 26 -19.10 0.28 -5.29
N LEU A 27 -18.71 1.23 -6.14
CA LEU A 27 -17.61 2.15 -5.93
C LEU A 27 -18.20 3.49 -5.47
N PRO A 28 -18.11 3.84 -4.17
CA PRO A 28 -18.75 5.03 -3.61
C PRO A 28 -18.03 6.34 -3.90
N MET A 29 -16.89 6.28 -4.63
CA MET A 29 -16.10 7.44 -5.06
C MET A 29 -15.80 8.42 -3.91
N GLY A 30 -15.47 7.89 -2.72
CA GLY A 30 -15.09 8.67 -1.55
C GLY A 30 -16.20 8.95 -0.54
N LEU A 31 -17.43 8.45 -0.75
CA LEU A 31 -18.48 8.50 0.29
C LEU A 31 -18.25 7.38 1.33
N PRO A 32 -18.00 7.70 2.62
CA PRO A 32 -17.51 6.72 3.58
C PRO A 32 -18.57 5.86 4.28
N PHE A 33 -19.81 6.34 4.35
CA PHE A 33 -20.80 5.79 5.27
C PHE A 33 -21.92 5.07 4.54
N HIS A 34 -21.97 3.76 4.74
CA HIS A 34 -23.01 2.89 4.17
C HIS A 34 -23.69 2.07 5.27
N ARG A 35 -24.91 1.63 4.99
CA ARG A 35 -25.67 0.78 5.89
C ARG A 35 -26.44 -0.24 5.09
N LYS A 36 -26.30 -1.51 5.45
CA LYS A 36 -27.15 -2.57 4.93
C LYS A 36 -28.50 -2.53 5.65
N THR A 37 -29.56 -2.33 4.88
CA THR A 37 -30.94 -2.24 5.37
C THR A 37 -31.74 -3.44 4.85
N GLY A 38 -31.88 -4.46 5.70
CA GLY A 38 -32.51 -5.73 5.31
C GLY A 38 -31.65 -6.53 4.30
N PRO A 39 -32.26 -7.46 3.55
CA PRO A 39 -31.50 -8.42 2.75
C PRO A 39 -31.01 -7.90 1.39
N ARG A 40 -31.51 -6.75 0.90
CA ARG A 40 -31.35 -6.32 -0.50
C ARG A 40 -31.02 -4.84 -0.69
N MET A 41 -30.94 -4.05 0.38
CA MET A 41 -30.73 -2.61 0.27
C MET A 41 -29.45 -2.21 1.00
N ILE A 42 -28.71 -1.32 0.36
CA ILE A 42 -27.60 -0.60 0.97
C ILE A 42 -27.93 0.88 0.83
N ASP A 43 -28.03 1.56 1.96
CA ASP A 43 -28.21 3.00 2.02
C ASP A 43 -26.84 3.65 2.16
N SER A 44 -26.56 4.69 1.37
CA SER A 44 -25.34 5.52 1.52
C SER A 44 -25.72 6.88 2.07
N LEU A 45 -24.99 7.36 3.08
CA LEU A 45 -25.18 8.72 3.57
C LEU A 45 -24.49 9.68 2.60
N LEU A 46 -25.28 10.58 2.01
CA LEU A 46 -24.78 11.54 1.02
C LEU A 46 -24.39 12.90 1.63
N VAL A 47 -25.05 13.31 2.72
CA VAL A 47 -24.80 14.61 3.35
C VAL A 47 -24.69 14.39 4.86
N ALA A 48 -23.46 14.45 5.37
CA ALA A 48 -23.17 14.54 6.79
C ALA A 48 -23.25 15.99 7.30
N GLU A 49 -23.27 16.16 8.62
CA GLU A 49 -23.22 17.48 9.23
C GLU A 49 -21.95 18.23 8.79
N GLY A 50 -22.10 19.47 8.30
CA GLY A 50 -21.01 20.29 7.78
C GLY A 50 -20.73 20.12 6.28
N GLU A 51 -21.27 19.12 5.60
CA GLU A 51 -21.05 18.93 4.16
C GLU A 51 -21.94 19.85 3.31
N THR A 52 -21.31 20.54 2.35
CA THR A 52 -22.00 21.43 1.41
C THR A 52 -22.18 20.83 0.02
N GLU A 53 -21.47 19.75 -0.32
CA GLU A 53 -21.57 19.11 -1.63
C GLU A 53 -22.95 18.45 -1.81
N ARG A 54 -23.51 18.52 -3.02
CA ARG A 54 -24.84 17.98 -3.36
C ARG A 54 -24.84 17.18 -4.67
N LYS A 55 -23.68 17.05 -5.32
CA LYS A 55 -23.45 16.18 -6.48
C LYS A 55 -22.58 15.02 -6.05
N PHE A 56 -23.09 13.82 -6.27
CA PHE A 56 -22.43 12.59 -5.88
C PHE A 56 -22.28 11.70 -7.10
N GLN A 57 -21.21 10.93 -7.11
CA GLN A 57 -20.93 9.97 -8.17
C GLN A 57 -20.71 8.60 -7.55
N PHE A 58 -21.21 7.60 -8.25
CA PHE A 58 -20.99 6.20 -7.94
C PHE A 58 -20.64 5.51 -9.25
N ALA A 59 -19.80 4.49 -9.16
CA ALA A 59 -19.59 3.56 -10.26
C ALA A 59 -19.99 2.15 -9.82
N ILE A 60 -20.47 1.35 -10.78
CA ILE A 60 -20.82 -0.05 -10.57
C ILE A 60 -19.89 -0.89 -11.41
N ALA A 61 -19.11 -1.74 -10.77
CA ALA A 61 -18.30 -2.75 -11.41
C ALA A 61 -19.02 -4.11 -11.33
N VAL A 62 -19.15 -4.79 -12.46
CA VAL A 62 -19.77 -6.12 -12.56
C VAL A 62 -18.69 -7.13 -12.89
N ASP A 63 -18.65 -8.21 -12.12
CA ASP A 63 -17.73 -9.35 -12.27
C ASP A 63 -16.25 -8.94 -12.38
N GLN A 64 -15.85 -7.93 -11.61
CA GLN A 64 -14.45 -7.53 -11.47
C GLN A 64 -13.74 -8.35 -10.40
N ASN A 65 -12.60 -8.92 -10.75
CA ASN A 65 -11.82 -9.79 -9.85
C ASN A 65 -10.98 -9.01 -8.82
N TYR A 66 -10.72 -7.72 -9.07
CA TYR A 66 -9.84 -6.88 -8.24
C TYR A 66 -10.56 -5.56 -7.91
N PRO A 67 -11.55 -5.58 -7.00
CA PRO A 67 -12.41 -4.44 -6.73
C PRO A 67 -11.64 -3.24 -6.18
N LEU A 68 -10.58 -3.45 -5.39
CA LEU A 68 -9.76 -2.36 -4.88
C LEU A 68 -8.98 -1.64 -6.00
N GLN A 69 -8.56 -2.34 -7.06
CA GLN A 69 -7.97 -1.70 -8.23
C GLN A 69 -8.99 -0.82 -8.94
N SER A 70 -10.19 -1.34 -9.15
CA SER A 70 -11.28 -0.58 -9.78
C SER A 70 -11.64 0.67 -8.99
N ALA A 71 -11.67 0.57 -7.65
CA ALA A 71 -11.88 1.70 -6.75
C ALA A 71 -10.81 2.79 -6.92
N ARG A 72 -9.53 2.39 -6.93
CA ARG A 72 -8.41 3.32 -7.06
C ARG A 72 -8.37 4.01 -8.42
N ASP A 73 -8.67 3.28 -9.50
CA ASP A 73 -8.68 3.84 -10.86
C ASP A 73 -9.74 4.93 -11.00
N VAL A 74 -10.91 4.75 -10.38
CA VAL A 74 -12.00 5.74 -10.42
C VAL A 74 -11.74 6.94 -9.52
N LEU A 75 -11.06 6.73 -8.38
CA LEU A 75 -10.71 7.79 -7.42
C LEU A 75 -9.52 8.64 -7.88
N ASN A 76 -8.62 8.09 -8.68
CA ASN A 76 -7.37 8.73 -9.08
C ASN A 76 -7.29 8.90 -10.60
N PRO A 77 -8.03 9.85 -11.18
CA PRO A 77 -7.99 10.09 -12.61
C PRO A 77 -6.59 10.58 -13.04
N VAL A 78 -6.22 10.27 -14.28
CA VAL A 78 -4.98 10.76 -14.89
C VAL A 78 -5.00 12.29 -14.97
N VAL A 79 -4.02 12.95 -14.36
CA VAL A 79 -3.89 14.41 -14.39
C VAL A 79 -2.89 14.82 -15.49
N PRO A 80 -3.33 15.41 -16.61
CA PRO A 80 -2.41 15.90 -17.62
C PRO A 80 -1.70 17.16 -17.14
N ILE A 81 -0.37 17.13 -17.04
CA ILE A 81 0.46 18.29 -16.72
C ILE A 81 1.10 18.82 -18.00
N ARG A 82 0.88 20.09 -18.30
CA ARG A 82 1.50 20.74 -19.46
C ARG A 82 2.92 21.16 -19.13
N THR A 83 3.87 20.78 -19.97
CA THR A 83 5.26 21.22 -19.90
C THR A 83 5.52 22.31 -20.94
N GLU A 84 6.37 23.29 -20.60
CA GLU A 84 6.76 24.37 -21.53
C GLU A 84 7.67 23.87 -22.64
N ASN A 85 8.51 22.88 -22.32
CA ASN A 85 9.45 22.27 -23.22
C ASN A 85 8.91 20.94 -23.76
N GLY A 86 9.38 20.58 -24.96
CA GLY A 86 9.13 19.29 -25.58
C GLY A 86 9.73 18.12 -24.77
N PRO A 87 9.54 16.88 -25.25
CA PRO A 87 9.96 15.68 -24.55
C PRO A 87 11.48 15.69 -24.22
N PRO A 88 11.90 15.06 -23.11
CA PRO A 88 13.32 14.90 -22.80
C PRO A 88 14.02 14.06 -23.88
N ARG A 89 15.36 14.07 -23.88
CA ARG A 89 16.17 13.26 -24.81
C ARG A 89 15.84 11.76 -24.79
N ALA A 90 15.33 11.27 -23.66
CA ALA A 90 14.94 9.87 -23.48
C ALA A 90 13.69 9.47 -24.28
N GLY A 91 12.93 10.42 -24.83
CA GLY A 91 11.76 10.14 -25.68
C GLY A 91 10.46 10.75 -25.16
N GLN A 92 9.35 10.38 -25.82
CA GLN A 92 8.01 10.92 -25.53
C GLN A 92 7.28 10.19 -24.40
N THR A 93 7.74 9.00 -24.02
CA THR A 93 7.14 8.16 -22.99
C THR A 93 8.22 7.60 -22.07
N GLY A 94 7.83 7.31 -20.84
CA GLY A 94 8.67 6.68 -19.83
C GLY A 94 7.79 6.11 -18.72
N TRP A 95 8.34 5.17 -17.96
CA TRP A 95 7.70 4.54 -16.81
C TRP A 95 8.70 4.49 -15.66
N PHE A 96 8.21 4.36 -14.42
CA PHE A 96 9.06 4.30 -13.22
C PHE A 96 9.24 2.86 -12.73
N TYR A 97 8.13 2.14 -12.57
CA TYR A 97 8.10 0.75 -12.20
C TYR A 97 6.91 0.04 -12.85
N HIS A 98 6.96 -1.29 -12.92
CA HIS A 98 5.84 -2.15 -13.31
C HIS A 98 5.69 -3.27 -12.29
N ILE A 99 4.45 -3.63 -11.95
CA ILE A 99 4.13 -4.79 -11.10
C ILE A 99 3.27 -5.71 -11.95
N ASP A 100 3.67 -6.97 -12.04
CA ASP A 100 3.02 -7.98 -12.88
C ASP A 100 1.73 -8.59 -12.28
N SER A 101 1.30 -8.07 -11.13
CA SER A 101 0.12 -8.54 -10.39
C SER A 101 -0.88 -7.44 -10.09
N ARG A 102 -2.17 -7.77 -10.18
CA ARG A 102 -3.29 -6.86 -9.87
C ARG A 102 -3.75 -6.92 -8.42
N CYS A 103 -3.42 -7.99 -7.68
CA CYS A 103 -3.71 -8.09 -6.23
C CYS A 103 -2.64 -7.41 -5.36
N VAL A 104 -1.60 -6.85 -5.98
CA VAL A 104 -0.55 -6.10 -5.27
C VAL A 104 -0.56 -4.67 -5.78
N GLN A 105 -0.73 -3.73 -4.86
CA GLN A 105 -0.81 -2.32 -5.19
C GLN A 105 0.28 -1.51 -4.50
N VAL A 106 0.79 -0.50 -5.20
CA VAL A 106 1.63 0.52 -4.58
C VAL A 106 0.73 1.55 -3.90
N SER A 107 0.85 1.65 -2.58
CA SER A 107 0.13 2.67 -1.80
C SER A 107 0.94 3.95 -1.63
N ARG A 108 2.28 3.87 -1.61
CA ARG A 108 3.18 5.00 -1.45
C ARG A 108 4.51 4.80 -2.15
N ILE A 109 5.08 5.89 -2.66
CA ILE A 109 6.50 6.01 -2.98
C ILE A 109 7.16 6.73 -1.80
N LEU A 110 8.23 6.15 -1.28
CA LEU A 110 8.90 6.58 -0.06
C LEU A 110 10.38 6.85 -0.34
N GLY A 111 10.98 7.68 0.51
CA GLY A 111 12.43 7.88 0.50
C GLY A 111 13.21 6.67 1.01
N LEU A 112 14.51 6.69 0.75
CA LEU A 112 15.45 5.75 1.36
C LEU A 112 15.50 5.94 2.88
N MET A 113 15.75 4.86 3.62
CA MET A 113 15.92 4.89 5.07
C MET A 113 17.24 4.23 5.43
N ALA A 114 17.97 4.81 6.37
CA ALA A 114 19.15 4.16 6.90
C ALA A 114 18.69 2.98 7.78
N GLU A 115 19.51 1.93 7.80
CA GLU A 115 19.28 0.82 8.71
C GLU A 115 19.50 1.28 10.16
N PRO A 116 18.57 1.02 11.08
CA PRO A 116 18.73 1.39 12.47
C PRO A 116 20.00 0.78 13.05
N ARG A 117 20.76 1.57 13.81
CA ARG A 117 21.89 1.04 14.58
C ARG A 117 21.36 0.57 15.93
N THR A 118 21.64 -0.67 16.30
CA THR A 118 21.48 -1.13 17.68
C THR A 118 22.59 -0.50 18.50
N VAL A 119 22.24 0.43 19.39
CA VAL A 119 23.15 0.86 20.45
C VAL A 119 23.11 -0.25 21.50
N GLU A 120 24.10 -1.12 21.49
CA GLU A 120 24.34 -1.97 22.66
C GLU A 120 24.73 -1.02 23.79
N SER A 121 23.90 -0.93 24.83
CA SER A 121 24.28 -0.17 26.03
C SER A 121 25.57 -0.77 26.56
N GLU A 122 26.65 0.02 26.57
CA GLU A 122 27.92 -0.36 27.21
C GLU A 122 27.59 -0.79 28.64
N ASP A 123 27.67 -2.10 28.87
CA ASP A 123 27.50 -2.70 30.19
C ASP A 123 28.77 -2.38 30.97
N ASP A 124 28.76 -1.20 31.62
CA ASP A 124 29.77 -0.81 32.59
C ASP A 124 29.74 -1.81 33.76
N GLY A 125 30.53 -2.86 33.61
CA GLY A 125 31.13 -3.68 34.66
C GLY A 125 30.38 -3.88 35.98
N MET A 126 30.00 -5.13 36.19
CA MET A 126 29.94 -5.83 37.48
C MET A 126 28.68 -5.61 38.35
N SER A 127 27.74 -6.55 38.25
CA SER A 127 26.95 -6.96 39.41
C SER A 127 26.44 -8.40 39.25
N ASP A 128 26.65 -9.18 40.32
CA ASP A 128 26.20 -10.56 40.51
C ASP A 128 24.67 -10.73 40.33
N GLU A 129 24.31 -11.95 39.93
CA GLU A 129 23.00 -12.61 39.90
C GLU A 129 21.78 -11.82 40.44
N VAL A 130 20.86 -11.42 39.55
CA VAL A 130 19.41 -11.50 39.81
C VAL A 130 18.65 -11.70 38.50
N GLU A 131 17.77 -12.70 38.43
CA GLU A 131 16.74 -12.83 37.40
C GLU A 131 15.94 -11.53 37.28
N SER A 132 15.90 -10.94 36.08
CA SER A 132 14.87 -9.98 35.71
C SER A 132 14.65 -10.00 34.21
N ASP A 133 13.47 -10.49 33.82
CA ASP A 133 12.82 -10.26 32.53
C ASP A 133 12.52 -8.76 32.37
N SER A 134 13.56 -7.98 32.16
CA SER A 134 13.46 -6.57 31.78
C SER A 134 14.35 -6.33 30.58
N ARG A 135 13.85 -6.75 29.40
CA ARG A 135 14.34 -6.24 28.11
C ARG A 135 14.28 -4.71 28.15
N ARG A 136 15.42 -4.07 28.42
CA ARG A 136 15.57 -2.62 28.27
C ARG A 136 15.13 -2.25 26.84
N PRO A 137 14.33 -1.19 26.64
CA PRO A 137 13.97 -0.76 25.30
C PRO A 137 15.25 -0.46 24.52
N ILE A 138 15.46 -1.14 23.40
CA ILE A 138 16.53 -0.79 22.47
C ILE A 138 16.13 0.57 21.88
N GLU A 139 16.83 1.63 22.24
CA GLU A 139 16.64 2.94 21.64
C GLU A 139 17.13 2.89 20.18
N LEU A 140 16.17 2.76 19.26
CA LEU A 140 16.42 2.87 17.83
C LEU A 140 16.59 4.35 17.48
N THR A 141 17.84 4.79 17.30
CA THR A 141 18.10 6.13 16.75
C THR A 141 17.85 6.11 15.25
N GLN A 142 16.98 6.99 14.77
CA GLN A 142 16.68 7.10 13.34
C GLN A 142 17.88 7.76 12.64
N ALA A 143 18.69 6.93 11.98
CA ALA A 143 19.84 7.42 11.21
C ALA A 143 19.37 8.28 10.01
N GLU A 144 20.17 9.28 9.65
CA GLU A 144 19.89 10.15 8.49
C GLU A 144 19.67 9.31 7.22
N ALA A 145 18.72 9.75 6.37
CA ALA A 145 18.43 9.06 5.12
C ALA A 145 19.72 8.93 4.28
N PRO A 146 20.02 7.74 3.74
CA PRO A 146 21.28 7.52 3.07
C PRO A 146 21.34 8.34 1.77
N ALA A 147 22.51 8.91 1.50
CA ALA A 147 22.77 9.56 0.22
C ALA A 147 22.71 8.54 -0.93
N GLY A 148 22.30 8.99 -2.12
CA GLY A 148 22.27 8.20 -3.35
C GLY A 148 20.94 8.28 -4.10
N ALA A 149 20.90 7.64 -5.26
CA ALA A 149 19.68 7.51 -6.06
C ALA A 149 18.92 6.23 -5.66
N GLY A 150 17.65 6.37 -5.34
CA GLY A 150 16.81 5.23 -4.95
C GLY A 150 15.51 5.69 -4.30
N PHE A 151 14.63 4.74 -4.06
CA PHE A 151 13.35 4.95 -3.41
C PHE A 151 12.82 3.63 -2.87
N ALA A 152 11.73 3.69 -2.10
CA ALA A 152 10.98 2.52 -1.71
C ALA A 152 9.53 2.58 -2.20
N LEU A 153 8.97 1.41 -2.51
CA LEU A 153 7.55 1.23 -2.83
C LEU A 153 6.88 0.54 -1.66
N ARG A 154 5.81 1.13 -1.11
CA ARG A 154 4.95 0.44 -0.15
C ARG A 154 3.94 -0.41 -0.90
N LEU A 155 4.22 -1.69 -0.94
CA LEU A 155 3.37 -2.71 -1.54
C LEU A 155 2.30 -3.16 -0.53
N GLN A 156 1.10 -3.41 -1.01
CA GLN A 156 0.00 -3.95 -0.25
C GLN A 156 -0.66 -5.07 -1.06
N GLU A 157 -0.76 -6.27 -0.49
CA GLU A 157 -1.58 -7.36 -1.02
C GLU A 157 -3.05 -7.12 -0.63
N THR A 158 -3.97 -7.27 -1.58
CA THR A 158 -5.36 -6.76 -1.45
C THR A 158 -6.43 -7.82 -1.51
N GLU A 159 -6.12 -9.04 -1.95
CA GLU A 159 -7.10 -10.10 -2.21
C GLU A 159 -7.02 -11.26 -1.21
N GLY A 160 -6.14 -11.15 -0.20
CA GLY A 160 -5.94 -12.21 0.78
C GLY A 160 -5.24 -13.43 0.18
N GLN A 161 -4.47 -13.26 -0.90
CA GLN A 161 -3.81 -14.32 -1.63
C GLN A 161 -2.29 -14.25 -1.46
N TYR A 162 -1.66 -15.42 -1.37
CA TYR A 162 -0.21 -15.47 -1.55
C TYR A 162 0.15 -15.06 -2.97
N SER A 163 1.10 -14.14 -3.10
CA SER A 163 1.48 -13.57 -4.39
C SER A 163 3.00 -13.56 -4.54
N ASN A 164 3.52 -14.24 -5.56
CA ASN A 164 4.90 -14.09 -6.02
C ASN A 164 4.88 -13.09 -7.19
N VAL A 165 5.44 -11.91 -6.99
CA VAL A 165 5.33 -10.79 -7.93
C VAL A 165 6.70 -10.31 -8.38
N ASN A 166 6.80 -9.92 -9.64
CA ASN A 166 7.96 -9.22 -10.18
C ASN A 166 7.69 -7.71 -10.19
N VAL A 167 8.60 -6.95 -9.58
CA VAL A 167 8.62 -5.49 -9.69
C VAL A 167 9.76 -5.09 -10.61
N GLU A 168 9.43 -4.66 -11.81
CA GLU A 168 10.39 -4.14 -12.79
C GLU A 168 10.58 -2.65 -12.58
N PHE A 169 11.78 -2.16 -12.93
CA PHE A 169 12.15 -0.76 -12.82
C PHE A 169 12.66 -0.22 -14.14
N PHE A 170 12.56 1.10 -14.32
CA PHE A 170 13.03 1.81 -15.53
C PHE A 170 14.51 1.57 -15.91
N ARG A 171 15.29 0.98 -15.00
CA ARG A 171 16.65 0.49 -15.19
C ARG A 171 16.97 -0.56 -14.13
N SER A 172 18.04 -1.34 -14.34
CA SER A 172 18.54 -2.30 -13.34
C SER A 172 18.89 -1.63 -12.00
N PRO A 173 18.27 -2.05 -10.89
CA PRO A 173 18.71 -1.67 -9.54
C PRO A 173 20.12 -2.21 -9.26
N THR A 174 20.81 -1.59 -8.29
CA THR A 174 22.10 -2.06 -7.77
C THR A 174 21.96 -2.75 -6.42
N SER A 175 20.87 -2.49 -5.70
CA SER A 175 20.48 -3.25 -4.51
C SER A 175 18.97 -3.22 -4.33
N ALA A 176 18.41 -4.29 -3.75
CA ALA A 176 17.02 -4.36 -3.37
C ALA A 176 16.86 -5.03 -2.00
N ARG A 177 15.96 -4.51 -1.16
CA ARG A 177 15.60 -5.14 0.12
C ARG A 177 14.14 -4.89 0.48
N LEU A 178 13.53 -5.82 1.21
CA LEU A 178 12.36 -5.49 2.02
C LEU A 178 12.82 -4.92 3.35
N ARG A 179 12.20 -3.82 3.75
CA ARG A 179 12.42 -3.21 5.07
C ARG A 179 11.10 -3.08 5.83
N ASP A 180 11.19 -3.04 7.15
CA ASP A 180 10.06 -2.68 7.99
C ASP A 180 9.83 -1.16 7.98
N PHE A 181 8.82 -0.69 8.72
CA PHE A 181 8.49 0.75 8.79
C PHE A 181 9.48 1.59 9.59
N ARG A 182 10.50 0.97 10.19
CA ARG A 182 11.61 1.63 10.90
C ARG A 182 12.90 1.63 10.08
N GLY A 183 12.90 1.00 8.90
CA GLY A 183 14.07 0.90 8.03
C GLY A 183 14.95 -0.32 8.28
N GLN A 184 14.56 -1.21 9.20
CA GLN A 184 15.28 -2.45 9.46
C GLN A 184 15.11 -3.40 8.27
N THR A 185 16.21 -3.96 7.77
CA THR A 185 16.15 -4.94 6.69
C THR A 185 15.47 -6.21 7.19
N ILE A 186 14.42 -6.63 6.50
CA ILE A 186 13.76 -7.93 6.70
C ILE A 186 14.47 -8.97 5.84
N VAL A 187 14.67 -8.65 4.56
CA VAL A 187 15.33 -9.53 3.60
C VAL A 187 16.00 -8.73 2.50
N VAL A 188 17.19 -9.16 2.09
CA VAL A 188 17.86 -8.67 0.88
C VAL A 188 17.38 -9.50 -0.30
N LEU A 189 16.94 -8.84 -1.37
CA LEU A 189 16.32 -9.50 -2.51
C LEU A 189 17.30 -9.60 -3.68
N PRO A 190 17.33 -10.73 -4.40
CA PRO A 190 18.08 -10.84 -5.64
C PRO A 190 17.47 -9.95 -6.74
N ILE A 191 18.32 -9.50 -7.66
CA ILE A 191 17.93 -8.69 -8.81
C ILE A 191 18.02 -9.56 -10.06
N GLU A 192 16.94 -9.62 -10.83
CA GLU A 192 16.82 -10.38 -12.07
C GLU A 192 16.65 -9.41 -13.24
N GLY A 193 17.76 -8.99 -13.87
CA GLY A 193 17.72 -8.01 -14.96
C GLY A 193 17.38 -6.61 -14.45
N ASP A 194 16.20 -6.10 -14.80
CA ASP A 194 15.60 -4.87 -14.28
C ASP A 194 14.50 -5.11 -13.24
N GLY A 195 14.27 -6.37 -12.86
CA GLY A 195 13.24 -6.80 -11.92
C GLY A 195 13.76 -7.24 -10.55
N VAL A 196 12.86 -7.22 -9.59
CA VAL A 196 13.02 -7.79 -8.25
C VAL A 196 11.81 -8.65 -7.93
N ARG A 197 12.02 -9.93 -7.66
CA ARG A 197 10.97 -10.88 -7.31
C ARG A 197 10.71 -10.90 -5.81
N ILE A 198 9.44 -10.87 -5.41
CA ILE A 198 9.01 -10.75 -4.01
C ILE A 198 7.85 -11.67 -3.74
N ASP A 199 7.90 -12.33 -2.59
CA ASP A 199 6.79 -13.11 -2.04
C ASP A 199 6.02 -12.28 -1.01
N LEU A 200 4.72 -12.12 -1.23
CA LEU A 200 3.81 -11.43 -0.31
C LEU A 200 2.77 -12.43 0.22
N SER A 201 2.65 -12.47 1.55
CA SER A 201 1.58 -13.21 2.22
C SER A 201 0.26 -12.43 2.14
N PRO A 202 -0.90 -13.11 2.31
CA PRO A 202 -2.21 -12.46 2.38
C PRO A 202 -2.23 -11.21 3.26
N PHE A 203 -2.78 -10.12 2.73
CA PHE A 203 -2.94 -8.79 3.35
C PHE A 203 -1.66 -8.15 3.89
N THR A 204 -0.50 -8.58 3.40
CA THR A 204 0.79 -8.04 3.84
C THR A 204 1.00 -6.65 3.27
N ILE A 205 1.57 -5.78 4.11
CA ILE A 205 2.15 -4.50 3.69
C ILE A 205 3.66 -4.59 3.88
N ALA A 206 4.42 -4.29 2.82
CA ALA A 206 5.88 -4.33 2.83
C ALA A 206 6.47 -3.14 2.10
N ASP A 207 7.61 -2.63 2.57
CA ASP A 207 8.37 -1.59 1.87
C ASP A 207 9.52 -2.25 1.08
N LEU A 208 9.39 -2.27 -0.25
CA LEU A 208 10.46 -2.65 -1.18
C LEU A 208 11.35 -1.44 -1.42
N GLU A 209 12.56 -1.43 -0.86
CA GLU A 209 13.56 -0.39 -1.12
C GLU A 209 14.52 -0.85 -2.22
N VAL A 210 14.74 0.02 -3.22
CA VAL A 210 15.73 -0.19 -4.28
C VAL A 210 16.68 1.00 -4.39
N ARG A 211 17.91 0.71 -4.79
CA ARG A 211 18.95 1.70 -5.08
C ARG A 211 19.44 1.55 -6.50
N PHE A 212 19.97 2.64 -7.02
CA PHE A 212 20.55 2.72 -8.35
C PHE A 212 21.84 3.54 -8.31
N ASP A 213 22.69 3.34 -9.30
CA ASP A 213 23.89 4.15 -9.55
C ASP A 213 23.57 5.46 -10.30
#